data_AF-A0A365ZZ65-F1
#
_entry.id   AF-A0A365ZZ65-F1
#
_cell.length_a   1.000
_cell.length_b   1.000
_cell.length_c   1.000
_cell.angle_alpha   90.00
_cell.angle_beta   90.00
_cell.angle_gamma   90.00
#
_symmetry.space_group_name_H-M   'P 1'
#
loop_
_entity.id
_entity.type
_entity.pdbx_description
1 polymer ?
#
loop_
_entity_poly.entity_id
_entity_poly.type
_entity_poly.pdbx_seq_one_letter_code
_entity_poly.pdbx_strand_id
1 'polypeptide(L)'
;MASEAARQVAWAAFDQSRPGVAQRFFDGSLRASAEAGDPISGAYALSFAAIQCYSAPGQAGRAVSLLQTAQEQVRHKATPRMHAMLAARTARTLSKTGATKECAHHLHVARAALDRDHTTTPRRPCTGWT
;
A
#
# COMPACT_ATOMS: atom_id res chain seq x y z
N MET A 1 -14.40 -10.14 -2.79
CA MET A 1 -13.52 -11.02 -3.61
C MET A 1 -13.21 -10.46 -5.00
N ALA A 2 -14.16 -9.85 -5.73
CA ALA A 2 -13.90 -9.29 -7.06
C ALA A 2 -12.76 -8.24 -7.10
N SER A 3 -12.72 -7.33 -6.12
CA SER A 3 -11.64 -6.33 -6.01
C SER A 3 -10.26 -6.98 -5.89
N GLU A 4 -10.12 -7.97 -5.01
CA GLU A 4 -8.87 -8.69 -4.78
C GLU A 4 -8.43 -9.47 -6.04
N ALA A 5 -9.35 -10.20 -6.67
CA ALA A 5 -9.05 -10.92 -7.90
C ALA A 5 -8.59 -9.98 -9.02
N ALA A 6 -9.29 -8.86 -9.23
CA ALA A 6 -8.90 -7.85 -10.20
C ALA A 6 -7.51 -7.27 -9.92
N ARG A 7 -7.18 -7.02 -8.65
CA ARG A 7 -5.84 -6.56 -8.23
C ARG A 7 -4.75 -7.57 -8.56
N GLN A 8 -5.00 -8.86 -8.34
CA GLN A 8 -4.04 -9.92 -8.68
C GLN A 8 -3.82 -10.02 -10.19
N VAL A 9 -4.88 -9.94 -11.01
CA VAL A 9 -4.76 -9.89 -12.47
C VAL A 9 -3.98 -8.66 -12.92
N ALA A 10 -4.23 -7.51 -12.28
CA ALA A 10 -3.52 -6.28 -12.57
C ALA A 10 -2.01 -6.41 -12.30
N TRP A 11 -1.64 -7.01 -11.18
CA TRP A 11 -0.24 -7.28 -10.82
C TRP A 11 0.42 -8.24 -11.82
N ALA A 12 -0.25 -9.35 -12.15
CA ALA A 12 0.25 -10.30 -13.14
C ALA A 12 0.43 -9.66 -14.53
N ALA A 13 -0.48 -8.77 -14.95
CA ALA A 13 -0.35 -8.04 -16.21
C ALA A 13 0.82 -7.05 -16.20
N PHE A 14 1.09 -6.42 -15.06
CA PHE A 14 2.26 -5.55 -14.89
C PHE A 14 3.56 -6.34 -15.02
N ASP A 15 3.67 -7.50 -14.35
CA ASP A 15 4.85 -8.38 -14.43
C ASP A 15 5.11 -8.87 -15.87
N GLN A 16 4.06 -8.96 -16.69
CA GLN A 16 4.15 -9.29 -18.12
C GLN A 16 4.46 -8.07 -19.02
N SER A 17 4.84 -6.91 -18.46
CA SER A 17 5.06 -5.66 -19.19
C SER A 17 3.84 -5.16 -19.98
N ARG A 18 2.61 -5.37 -19.46
CA ARG A 18 1.35 -4.91 -20.08
C ARG A 18 0.68 -3.80 -19.25
N PRO A 19 1.26 -2.59 -19.17
CA PRO A 19 0.82 -1.54 -18.24
C PRO A 19 -0.60 -1.04 -18.49
N GLY A 20 -1.06 -0.98 -19.75
CA GLY A 20 -2.43 -0.58 -20.07
C GLY A 20 -3.49 -1.58 -19.60
N VAL A 21 -3.15 -2.88 -19.60
CA VAL A 21 -4.03 -3.93 -19.07
C VAL A 21 -4.01 -3.88 -17.55
N ALA A 22 -2.83 -3.76 -16.94
CA ALA A 22 -2.69 -3.60 -15.50
C ALA A 22 -3.54 -2.43 -14.99
N GLN A 23 -3.44 -1.25 -15.59
CA GLN A 23 -4.21 -0.08 -15.20
C GLN A 23 -5.74 -0.34 -15.22
N ARG A 24 -6.27 -0.93 -16.30
CA ARG A 24 -7.70 -1.23 -16.41
C ARG A 24 -8.19 -2.16 -15.30
N PHE A 25 -7.38 -3.16 -14.91
CA PHE A 25 -7.73 -4.07 -13.82
C PHE A 25 -7.58 -3.44 -12.43
N PHE A 26 -6.63 -2.50 -12.23
CA PHE A 26 -6.61 -1.69 -11.01
C PHE A 26 -7.86 -0.80 -10.91
N ASP A 27 -8.28 -0.15 -11.99
CA ASP A 27 -9.52 0.65 -12.01
C ASP A 27 -10.76 -0.23 -11.76
N GLY A 28 -10.78 -1.46 -12.29
CA GLY A 28 -11.79 -2.46 -11.97
C GLY A 28 -11.78 -2.86 -10.49
N SER A 29 -10.59 -3.07 -9.91
CA SER A 29 -10.43 -3.38 -8.50
C SER A 29 -10.95 -2.27 -7.58
N LEU A 30 -10.69 -1.01 -7.93
CA LEU A 30 -11.19 0.16 -7.20
C LEU A 30 -12.70 0.27 -7.28
N ARG A 31 -13.30 0.14 -8.48
CA ARG A 31 -14.76 0.17 -8.66
C ARG A 31 -15.44 -0.94 -7.86
N ALA A 32 -14.95 -2.18 -7.98
CA ALA A 32 -15.48 -3.31 -7.21
C ALA A 32 -15.34 -3.12 -5.69
N SER A 33 -14.29 -2.44 -5.22
CA SER A 33 -14.14 -2.12 -3.80
C SER A 33 -15.15 -1.06 -3.32
N ALA A 34 -15.43 -0.07 -4.16
CA ALA A 34 -16.39 0.99 -3.87
C ALA A 34 -17.83 0.44 -3.87
N GLU A 35 -18.19 -0.38 -4.87
CA GLU A 35 -19.48 -1.08 -4.95
C GLU A 35 -19.73 -1.99 -3.74
N ALA A 36 -18.68 -2.63 -3.24
CA ALA A 36 -18.76 -3.50 -2.06
C ALA A 36 -18.69 -2.73 -0.71
N GLY A 37 -18.46 -1.41 -0.72
CA GLY A 37 -18.24 -0.64 0.50
C GLY A 37 -17.00 -1.08 1.30
N ASP A 38 -15.98 -1.62 0.63
CA ASP A 38 -14.76 -2.17 1.24
C ASP A 38 -13.54 -1.27 0.97
N PRO A 39 -13.29 -0.26 1.83
CA PRO A 39 -12.16 0.65 1.67
C PRO A 39 -10.80 -0.01 1.92
N ILE A 40 -10.76 -1.16 2.61
CA ILE A 40 -9.50 -1.88 2.84
C ILE A 40 -9.02 -2.50 1.53
N SER A 41 -9.91 -3.15 0.80
CA SER A 41 -9.61 -3.66 -0.55
C SER A 41 -9.22 -2.53 -1.51
N GLY A 42 -9.93 -1.39 -1.45
CA GLY A 42 -9.62 -0.21 -2.26
C GLY A 42 -8.22 0.36 -1.99
N ALA A 43 -7.85 0.51 -0.71
CA ALA A 43 -6.52 0.98 -0.34
C ALA A 43 -5.42 -0.03 -0.70
N TYR A 44 -5.68 -1.34 -0.66
CA TYR A 44 -4.76 -2.32 -1.24
C TYR A 44 -4.57 -2.09 -2.74
N ALA A 45 -5.65 -1.94 -3.51
CA ALA A 45 -5.57 -1.67 -4.95
C ALA A 45 -4.73 -0.42 -5.27
N LEU A 46 -4.99 0.72 -4.59
CA LEU A 46 -4.20 1.95 -4.73
C LEU A 46 -2.72 1.73 -4.39
N SER A 47 -2.45 1.01 -3.31
CA SER A 47 -1.09 0.80 -2.82
C SER A 47 -0.25 -0.09 -3.75
N PHE A 48 -0.87 -1.07 -4.44
CA PHE A 48 -0.22 -1.87 -5.46
C PHE A 48 -0.08 -1.11 -6.78
N ALA A 49 -1.05 -0.26 -7.13
CA ALA A 49 -0.92 0.66 -8.26
C ALA A 49 0.26 1.63 -8.09
N ALA A 50 0.51 2.11 -6.87
CA ALA A 50 1.66 2.96 -6.55
C ALA A 50 3.00 2.24 -6.76
N ILE A 51 3.08 0.93 -6.49
CA ILE A 51 4.33 0.17 -6.68
C ILE A 51 4.75 0.15 -8.15
N GLN A 52 3.82 0.07 -9.10
CA GLN A 52 4.13 0.09 -10.53
C GLN A 52 4.86 1.38 -10.96
N CYS A 53 4.57 2.48 -10.26
CA CYS A 53 5.17 3.77 -10.54
C CYS A 53 6.64 3.86 -10.07
N TYR A 54 7.12 2.91 -9.26
CA TYR A 54 8.48 2.98 -8.70
C TYR A 54 9.57 2.84 -9.76
N SER A 55 9.35 2.07 -10.81
CA SER A 55 10.37 1.81 -11.84
C SER A 55 10.21 2.71 -13.07
N ALA A 56 9.18 3.54 -13.12
CA ALA A 56 8.88 4.40 -14.26
C ALA A 56 9.38 5.84 -14.01
N PRO A 57 10.21 6.41 -14.91
CA PRO A 57 10.66 7.80 -14.81
C PRO A 57 9.48 8.78 -14.71
N GLY A 58 9.60 9.78 -13.84
CA GLY A 58 8.59 10.83 -13.67
C GLY A 58 7.29 10.42 -12.96
N GLN A 59 7.13 9.16 -12.53
CA GLN A 59 5.88 8.67 -11.93
C GLN A 59 5.83 8.79 -10.39
N ALA A 60 6.85 9.37 -9.75
CA ALA A 60 6.91 9.48 -8.29
C ALA A 60 5.76 10.31 -7.71
N GLY A 61 5.36 11.42 -8.37
CA GLY A 61 4.21 12.23 -7.95
C GLY A 61 2.91 11.44 -7.94
N ARG A 62 2.65 10.66 -9.00
CA ARG A 62 1.48 9.77 -9.08
C ARG A 62 1.46 8.73 -7.96
N ALA A 63 2.61 8.13 -7.65
CA ALA A 63 2.72 7.18 -6.54
C ALA A 63 2.39 7.82 -5.19
N VAL A 64 2.85 9.05 -4.93
CA VAL A 64 2.51 9.80 -3.72
C VAL A 64 0.99 10.02 -3.64
N SER A 65 0.36 10.51 -4.71
CA SER A 65 -1.08 10.77 -4.72
C SER A 65 -1.90 9.50 -4.46
N LEU A 66 -1.56 8.38 -5.10
CA LEU A 66 -2.24 7.10 -4.88
C LEU A 66 -2.14 6.66 -3.41
N LEU A 67 -0.97 6.82 -2.78
CA LEU A 67 -0.75 6.45 -1.39
C LEU A 67 -1.45 7.39 -0.40
N GLN A 68 -1.53 8.69 -0.71
CA GLN A 68 -2.30 9.66 0.07
C GLN A 68 -3.79 9.32 0.03
N THR A 69 -4.34 9.07 -1.16
CA THR A 69 -5.75 8.62 -1.30
C THR A 69 -6.00 7.33 -0.52
N ALA A 70 -5.07 6.37 -0.56
CA ALA A 70 -5.19 5.14 0.21
C ALA A 70 -5.24 5.43 1.72
N GLN A 71 -4.33 6.26 2.23
CA GLN A 71 -4.28 6.65 3.65
C GLN A 71 -5.56 7.36 4.11
N GLU A 72 -6.10 8.26 3.28
CA GLU A 72 -7.35 8.97 3.57
C GLU A 72 -8.53 8.00 3.65
N GLN A 73 -8.65 7.08 2.68
CA GLN A 73 -9.73 6.09 2.62
C GLN A 73 -9.80 5.19 3.85
N VAL A 74 -8.66 4.84 4.43
CA VAL A 74 -8.59 3.90 5.56
C VAL A 74 -8.23 4.54 6.90
N ARG A 75 -8.17 5.88 6.99
CA ARG A 75 -7.73 6.63 8.19
C ARG A 75 -8.29 6.10 9.52
N HIS A 76 -9.56 5.70 9.54
CA HIS A 76 -10.25 5.21 10.75
C HIS A 76 -10.59 3.71 10.72
N LYS A 77 -10.14 2.99 9.68
CA LYS A 77 -10.52 1.58 9.42
C LYS A 77 -9.32 0.64 9.30
N ALA A 78 -8.13 1.18 8.99
CA ALA A 78 -6.94 0.37 8.81
C ALA A 78 -6.36 -0.15 10.13
N THR A 79 -5.81 -1.36 10.05
CA THR A 79 -5.00 -1.93 11.13
C THR A 79 -3.67 -1.17 11.28
N PRO A 80 -3.00 -1.25 12.44
CA PRO A 80 -1.67 -0.67 12.61
C PRO A 80 -0.68 -1.16 11.55
N ARG A 81 -0.75 -2.44 11.18
CA ARG A 81 0.08 -3.03 10.12
C ARG A 81 -0.18 -2.41 8.73
N MET A 82 -1.44 -2.12 8.39
CA MET A 82 -1.77 -1.46 7.13
C MET A 82 -1.28 0.00 7.11
N HIS A 83 -1.43 0.72 8.22
CA HIS A 83 -0.85 2.06 8.36
C HIS A 83 0.66 2.04 8.18
N ALA A 84 1.35 1.06 8.79
CA ALA A 84 2.79 0.90 8.61
C ALA A 84 3.17 0.65 7.15
N MET A 85 2.46 -0.25 6.47
CA MET A 85 2.68 -0.56 5.06
C MET A 85 2.52 0.67 4.16
N LEU A 86 1.44 1.43 4.33
CA LEU A 86 1.18 2.64 3.54
C LEU A 86 2.26 3.70 3.79
N ALA A 87 2.63 3.95 5.04
CA ALA A 87 3.67 4.90 5.39
C ALA A 87 5.05 4.50 4.84
N ALA A 88 5.43 3.23 4.92
CA ALA A 88 6.69 2.73 4.36
C ALA A 88 6.74 2.87 2.83
N ARG A 89 5.62 2.63 2.14
CA ARG A 89 5.50 2.86 0.69
C ARG A 89 5.59 4.34 0.32
N THR A 90 5.04 5.23 1.14
CA THR A 90 5.17 6.68 0.94
C THR A 90 6.63 7.11 1.10
N ALA A 91 7.32 6.63 2.14
CA ALA A 91 8.75 6.89 2.34
C ALA A 91 9.59 6.43 1.13
N ARG A 92 9.36 5.21 0.62
CA ARG A 92 10.03 4.70 -0.58
C ARG A 92 9.78 5.56 -1.82
N THR A 93 8.62 6.18 -1.91
CA THR A 93 8.29 7.07 -3.03
C THR A 93 9.04 8.39 -2.89
N LEU A 94 9.04 8.98 -1.69
CA LEU A 94 9.73 10.23 -1.37
C LEU A 94 11.25 10.11 -1.49
N SER A 95 11.83 8.95 -1.21
CA SER A 95 13.27 8.72 -1.42
C SER A 95 13.68 8.84 -2.88
N LYS A 96 12.75 8.62 -3.83
CA LYS A 96 12.98 8.80 -5.27
C LYS A 96 12.85 10.25 -5.72
N THR A 97 12.29 11.14 -4.90
CA THR A 97 12.09 12.56 -5.24
C THR A 97 13.12 13.48 -4.57
N GLY A 98 14.04 12.95 -3.78
CA GLY A 98 14.99 13.76 -3.00
C GLY A 98 14.40 14.39 -1.73
N ALA A 99 13.16 14.05 -1.38
CA ALA A 99 12.46 14.56 -0.19
C ALA A 99 12.89 13.81 1.08
N THR A 100 14.15 13.99 1.47
CA THR A 100 14.80 13.20 2.55
C THR A 100 14.13 13.36 3.91
N LYS A 101 13.69 14.59 4.26
CA LYS A 101 13.04 14.86 5.55
C LYS A 101 11.67 14.19 5.64
N GLU A 102 10.87 14.32 4.59
CA GLU A 102 9.55 13.70 4.48
C GLU A 102 9.66 12.17 4.43
N CYS A 103 10.67 11.64 3.73
CA CYS A 103 10.97 10.21 3.73
C CYS A 103 11.24 9.70 5.15
N ALA A 104 12.14 10.36 5.90
CA ALA A 104 12.45 10.00 7.28
C ALA A 104 11.21 10.08 8.18
N HIS A 105 10.41 11.14 8.04
CA HIS A 105 9.15 11.29 8.76
C HIS A 105 8.21 10.09 8.53
N HIS A 106 8.00 9.69 7.27
CA HIS A 106 7.14 8.55 6.95
C HIS A 106 7.72 7.20 7.43
N LEU A 107 9.04 7.03 7.50
CA LEU A 107 9.66 5.87 8.13
C LEU A 107 9.38 5.83 9.64
N HIS A 108 9.45 6.97 10.33
CA HIS A 108 9.08 7.05 11.74
C HIS A 108 7.60 6.72 11.97
N VAL A 109 6.70 7.24 11.13
CA VAL A 109 5.27 6.91 11.19
C VAL A 109 5.06 5.40 10.98
N ALA A 110 5.75 4.79 10.02
CA ALA A 110 5.66 3.36 9.77
C ALA A 110 6.12 2.54 10.98
N ARG A 111 7.24 2.94 11.59
CA ARG A 111 7.78 2.28 12.79
C ARG A 111 6.82 2.37 13.97
N ALA A 112 6.34 3.57 14.29
CA ALA A 112 5.38 3.78 15.37
C ALA A 112 4.06 3.01 15.18
N ALA A 113 3.65 2.78 13.93
CA ALA A 113 2.49 1.94 13.63
C ALA A 113 2.75 0.45 13.89
N LEU A 114 3.94 -0.07 13.56
CA LEU A 114 4.32 -1.44 13.91
C LEU A 114 4.48 -1.64 15.41
N ASP A 115 4.99 -0.63 16.12
CA ASP A 115 5.19 -0.75 17.57
C ASP A 115 3.84 -0.85 18.32
N ARG A 116 2.80 -0.18 17.83
CA ARG A 116 1.42 -0.35 18.32
C ARG A 116 0.82 -1.73 18.06
N ASP A 117 1.26 -2.42 17.01
CA ASP A 117 0.84 -3.79 16.71
C ASP A 117 1.46 -4.77 17.71
N HIS A 118 2.73 -4.57 18.06
CA HIS A 118 3.48 -5.43 18.98
C HIS A 118 2.94 -5.37 20.41
N THR A 119 2.36 -4.24 20.85
CA THR A 119 1.82 -4.09 22.20
C THR A 119 0.47 -4.79 22.34
N THR A 120 -0.25 -4.93 21.22
CA THR A 120 -1.58 -5.54 21.18
C THR A 120 -1.52 -7.07 21.08
N THR A 121 -0.45 -7.63 20.50
CA THR A 121 -0.24 -9.09 20.41
C THR A 121 0.95 -9.50 21.28
N PRO A 122 0.75 -10.13 22.45
CA PRO A 122 1.88 -10.58 23.28
C PRO A 122 2.74 -11.58 22.50
N ARG A 123 4.04 -11.31 22.44
CA ARG A 123 5.03 -12.18 21.79
C ARG A 123 5.03 -13.52 22.53
N ARG A 124 4.47 -14.57 21.92
CA ARG A 124 4.61 -15.93 22.48
C ARG A 124 6.10 -16.23 22.63
N PRO A 125 6.59 -16.59 23.83
CA PRO A 125 7.98 -16.95 24.00
C PRO A 125 8.27 -18.18 23.12
N CYS A 126 9.41 -18.16 22.44
CA CYS A 126 9.94 -19.33 21.74
C CYS A 126 10.39 -20.36 22.79
N THR A 127 9.46 -21.04 23.44
CA THR A 127 9.76 -22.21 24.27
C THR A 127 9.47 -23.45 23.45
N GLY A 128 10.52 -24.10 22.93
CA GLY A 128 10.36 -25.38 22.26
C GLY A 128 11.50 -25.78 21.34
N TRP A 129 12.75 -25.79 21.84
CA TRP A 129 13.83 -26.64 21.33
C TRP A 129 14.74 -27.00 22.51
N THR A 130 14.24 -27.86 23.41
CA THR A 130 15.04 -28.65 24.35
C THR A 130 14.47 -30.05 24.37
#